data_AF-X1N386-F1
#
_entry.id   AF-X1N386-F1
#
_cell.length_a   1.000
_cell.length_b   1.000
_cell.length_c   1.000
_cell.angle_alpha   90.00
_cell.angle_beta   90.00
_cell.angle_gamma   90.00
#
_symmetry.space_group_name_H-M   'P 1'
#
loop_
_entity.id
_entity.type
_entity.pdbx_description
1 polymer ?
#
loop_
_entity_poly.entity_id
_entity_poly.type
_entity_poly.pdbx_seq_one_letter_code
_entity_poly.pdbx_strand_id
1 'polypeptide(L)'
;GDVTEKAFYPRLSDDGKRHPVTRGLEGSTQEPPQWSRWFRVIDVNKPDGTVVMNAGDKPLLVLNRIGEGRVGMFLSDQGWLWARGFEGGGPHAALYRRIAHWLMKEPELEEEALTATGSGRNLEIRRQTMKKTAQQASIITPSGKKQDIPLTETEPGVFTASVPTTEIGLFQVANGDLTTLAHVGPVDAPEFADYISTTAKLDGFARETGGGARRLRATADQTSIEVPSIVASRSFASASGDNWIGLRPTSETVLKSVNRLPLFSS
;
A
#
# COMPACT_ATOMS: atom_id res chain seq x y z
N GLY A 1 10.27 -36.39 14.75
CA GLY A 1 10.56 -35.63 15.97
C GLY A 1 9.83 -36.30 17.09
N ASP A 2 10.44 -36.36 18.26
CA ASP A 2 9.77 -36.82 19.48
C ASP A 2 8.71 -35.79 19.91
N VAL A 3 7.74 -36.22 20.71
CA VAL A 3 6.68 -35.36 21.21
C VAL A 3 6.89 -35.16 22.69
N THR A 4 7.03 -33.91 23.13
CA THR A 4 7.10 -33.56 24.54
C THR A 4 5.70 -33.24 25.05
N GLU A 5 5.19 -34.03 26.00
CA GLU A 5 3.89 -33.86 26.64
C GLU A 5 4.03 -33.23 28.04
N LYS A 6 4.15 -31.91 28.09
CA LYS A 6 4.25 -31.14 29.34
C LYS A 6 3.49 -29.82 29.18
N ALA A 7 2.82 -29.38 30.26
CA ALA A 7 2.15 -28.09 30.27
C ALA A 7 3.15 -26.92 30.10
N PHE A 8 2.86 -25.99 29.19
CA PHE A 8 3.60 -24.76 28.98
C PHE A 8 2.67 -23.62 28.58
N TYR A 9 3.05 -22.38 28.91
CA TYR A 9 2.47 -21.19 28.31
C TYR A 9 3.24 -20.86 27.02
N PRO A 10 2.58 -20.79 25.85
CA PRO A 10 3.19 -20.21 24.66
C PRO A 10 3.74 -18.82 24.99
N ARG A 11 4.95 -18.49 24.55
CA ARG A 11 5.58 -17.18 24.80
C ARG A 11 6.18 -16.63 23.52
N LEU A 12 6.18 -15.32 23.37
CA LEU A 12 6.95 -14.69 22.28
C LEU A 12 8.44 -14.80 22.58
N SER A 13 9.22 -15.16 21.57
CA SER A 13 10.68 -14.99 21.62
C SER A 13 11.05 -13.50 21.53
N ASP A 14 12.31 -13.15 21.74
CA ASP A 14 12.76 -11.78 21.53
C ASP A 14 12.61 -11.30 20.09
N ASP A 15 12.75 -12.20 19.11
CA ASP A 15 12.45 -11.91 17.71
C ASP A 15 10.95 -11.84 17.46
N GLY A 16 10.15 -12.69 18.11
CA GLY A 16 8.69 -12.67 18.03
C GLY A 16 8.06 -11.38 18.55
N LYS A 17 8.69 -10.73 19.53
CA LYS A 17 8.29 -9.40 19.98
C LYS A 17 8.42 -8.36 18.86
N ARG A 18 9.42 -8.50 17.97
CA ARG A 18 9.65 -7.60 16.83
C ARG A 18 8.90 -8.01 15.56
N HIS A 19 8.70 -9.32 15.36
CA HIS A 19 8.15 -9.85 14.12
C HIS A 19 6.69 -9.41 13.91
N PRO A 20 6.33 -8.87 12.73
CA PRO A 20 5.00 -8.28 12.50
C PRO A 20 3.82 -9.26 12.68
N VAL A 21 4.05 -10.55 12.44
CA VAL A 21 3.04 -11.60 12.69
C VAL A 21 2.64 -11.69 14.17
N THR A 22 3.60 -11.58 15.09
CA THR A 22 3.40 -11.86 16.52
C THR A 22 3.48 -10.63 17.42
N ARG A 23 4.06 -9.53 16.93
CA ARG A 23 4.14 -8.26 17.66
C ARG A 23 2.75 -7.72 17.97
N GLY A 24 2.56 -7.22 19.18
CA GLY A 24 1.28 -6.61 19.59
C GLY A 24 0.10 -7.58 19.60
N LEU A 25 0.36 -8.89 19.74
CA LEU A 25 -0.71 -9.84 20.06
C LEU A 25 -1.24 -9.54 21.45
N GLU A 26 -2.56 -9.45 21.58
CA GLU A 26 -3.24 -9.20 22.85
C GLU A 26 -2.86 -10.26 23.89
N GLY A 27 -2.59 -9.84 25.13
CA GLY A 27 -2.17 -10.73 26.21
C GLY A 27 -0.69 -11.16 26.20
N SER A 28 0.11 -10.73 25.21
CA SER A 28 1.55 -11.09 25.11
C SER A 28 2.48 -10.31 26.05
N THR A 29 2.03 -9.21 26.64
CA THR A 29 2.89 -8.24 27.35
C THR A 29 3.10 -8.55 28.83
N GLN A 30 2.50 -9.64 29.35
CA GLN A 30 2.58 -10.05 30.75
C GLN A 30 3.28 -11.41 30.88
N GLU A 31 3.79 -11.72 32.07
CA GLU A 31 4.43 -13.00 32.39
C GLU A 31 3.78 -13.62 33.63
N PRO A 32 3.14 -14.81 33.54
CA PRO A 32 2.88 -15.54 32.30
C PRO A 32 1.96 -14.76 31.34
N PRO A 33 2.06 -14.98 30.02
CA PRO A 33 1.14 -14.38 29.06
C PRO A 33 -0.31 -14.68 29.45
N GLN A 34 -1.23 -13.76 29.12
CA GLN A 34 -2.67 -13.95 29.34
C GLN A 34 -3.28 -14.90 28.31
N TRP A 35 -2.61 -16.01 28.08
CA TRP A 35 -2.98 -17.07 27.17
C TRP A 35 -3.08 -18.36 27.94
N SER A 36 -3.94 -19.25 27.49
CA SER A 36 -4.01 -20.57 28.10
C SER A 36 -2.85 -21.47 27.72
N ARG A 37 -2.60 -22.44 28.59
CA ARG A 37 -1.52 -23.40 28.44
C ARG A 37 -1.83 -24.38 27.33
N TRP A 38 -0.77 -24.82 26.67
CA TRP A 38 -0.76 -26.03 25.86
C TRP A 38 0.05 -27.10 26.57
N PHE A 39 -0.03 -28.32 26.08
CA PHE A 39 0.48 -29.53 26.70
C PHE A 39 1.40 -30.32 25.79
N ARG A 40 1.44 -30.00 24.49
CA ARG A 40 2.16 -30.79 23.49
C ARG A 40 2.97 -29.92 22.55
N VAL A 41 4.24 -30.26 22.39
CA VAL A 41 5.14 -29.66 21.40
C VAL A 41 5.90 -30.78 20.67
N ILE A 42 6.07 -30.60 19.37
CA ILE A 42 6.82 -31.50 18.49
C ILE A 42 8.27 -31.04 18.49
N ASP A 43 9.18 -31.94 18.83
CA ASP A 43 10.59 -31.64 18.93
C ASP A 43 11.24 -31.58 17.56
N VAL A 44 11.98 -30.49 17.34
CA VAL A 44 12.82 -30.27 16.16
C VAL A 44 14.21 -29.83 16.58
N ASN A 45 15.21 -30.38 15.90
CA ASN A 45 16.60 -29.99 16.11
C ASN A 45 16.92 -28.80 15.19
N LYS A 46 17.24 -27.64 15.79
CA LYS A 46 17.71 -26.42 15.11
C LYS A 46 16.87 -26.09 13.85
N PRO A 47 15.63 -25.61 14.02
CA PRO A 47 14.82 -25.22 12.88
C PRO A 47 15.48 -24.05 12.15
N ASP A 48 15.42 -24.06 10.82
CA ASP A 48 15.89 -22.95 9.99
C ASP A 48 14.81 -21.85 9.94
N GLY A 49 15.25 -20.60 10.06
CA GLY A 49 14.39 -19.42 10.13
C GLY A 49 14.29 -18.79 11.52
N THR A 50 13.34 -17.85 11.66
CA THR A 50 13.13 -17.06 12.87
C THR A 50 12.13 -17.75 13.79
N VAL A 51 12.58 -18.16 14.97
CA VAL A 51 11.67 -18.66 16.02
C VAL A 51 10.96 -17.45 16.62
N VAL A 52 9.64 -17.33 16.41
CA VAL A 52 8.83 -16.19 16.89
C VAL A 52 8.01 -16.53 18.14
N MET A 53 7.80 -17.82 18.42
CA MET A 53 7.18 -18.26 19.67
C MET A 53 7.90 -19.48 20.23
N ASN A 54 7.92 -19.61 21.56
CA ASN A 54 8.54 -20.68 22.32
C ASN A 54 7.51 -21.42 23.21
N ALA A 55 7.77 -22.70 23.42
CA ALA A 55 7.12 -23.60 24.36
C ALA A 55 8.14 -23.98 25.45
N GLY A 56 8.30 -23.11 26.45
CA GLY A 56 9.45 -23.20 27.37
C GLY A 56 10.75 -22.95 26.61
N ASP A 57 11.69 -23.89 26.67
CA ASP A 57 12.98 -23.79 25.96
C ASP A 57 12.94 -24.33 24.52
N LYS A 58 11.77 -24.79 24.05
CA LYS A 58 11.60 -25.38 22.72
C LYS A 58 10.92 -24.38 21.76
N PRO A 59 11.26 -24.39 20.46
CA PRO A 59 10.56 -23.57 19.47
C PRO A 59 9.11 -24.04 19.32
N LEU A 60 8.19 -23.10 19.10
CA LEU A 60 6.76 -23.37 18.91
C LEU A 60 6.26 -22.90 17.54
N LEU A 61 6.65 -21.68 17.12
CA LEU A 61 6.34 -21.15 15.80
C LEU A 61 7.63 -20.62 15.17
N VAL A 62 7.95 -21.14 14.00
CA VAL A 62 9.11 -20.75 13.21
C VAL A 62 8.63 -20.19 11.87
N LEU A 63 9.13 -19.01 11.50
CA LEU A 63 8.82 -18.36 10.23
C LEU A 63 10.11 -18.23 9.43
N ASN A 64 10.09 -18.65 8.16
CA ASN A 64 11.27 -18.64 7.30
C ASN A 64 10.95 -18.11 5.89
N ARG A 65 11.94 -17.47 5.26
CA ARG A 65 11.92 -17.05 3.86
C ARG A 65 12.89 -17.91 3.08
N ILE A 66 12.41 -18.55 2.02
CA ILE A 66 13.23 -19.37 1.12
C ILE A 66 13.10 -18.80 -0.28
N GLY A 67 14.10 -18.02 -0.70
CA GLY A 67 14.01 -17.19 -1.90
C GLY A 67 12.82 -16.25 -1.83
N GLU A 68 11.91 -16.35 -2.79
CA GLU A 68 10.65 -15.61 -2.82
C GLU A 68 9.52 -16.30 -2.03
N GLY A 69 9.72 -17.50 -1.49
CA GLY A 69 8.72 -18.22 -0.71
C GLY A 69 8.72 -17.82 0.76
N ARG A 70 7.56 -17.98 1.41
CA ARG A 70 7.41 -17.88 2.87
C ARG A 70 6.86 -19.19 3.42
N VAL A 71 7.42 -19.62 4.54
CA VAL A 71 7.04 -20.87 5.20
C VAL A 71 6.86 -20.59 6.69
N GLY A 72 5.73 -21.07 7.23
CA GLY A 72 5.46 -21.06 8.66
C GLY A 72 5.34 -22.49 9.18
N MET A 73 6.14 -22.84 10.18
CA MET A 73 6.11 -24.14 10.82
C MET A 73 5.58 -24.00 12.25
N PHE A 74 4.44 -24.63 12.50
CA PHE A 74 3.80 -24.67 13.81
C PHE A 74 4.08 -26.03 14.47
N LEU A 75 4.79 -26.03 15.59
CA LEU A 75 5.33 -27.23 16.23
C LEU A 75 4.41 -27.76 17.34
N SER A 76 3.12 -27.54 17.21
CA SER A 76 2.09 -28.07 18.10
C SER A 76 0.79 -28.20 17.32
N ASP A 77 0.00 -29.18 17.66
CA ASP A 77 -1.35 -29.35 17.12
C ASP A 77 -2.42 -28.73 18.04
N GLN A 78 -2.03 -28.14 19.17
CA GLN A 78 -2.96 -27.72 20.22
C GLN A 78 -3.44 -26.26 20.14
N GLY A 79 -3.23 -25.60 18.99
CA GLY A 79 -3.78 -24.27 18.73
C GLY A 79 -5.30 -24.19 18.92
N TRP A 80 -6.02 -25.30 18.72
CA TRP A 80 -7.46 -25.39 18.93
C TRP A 80 -7.91 -25.16 20.38
N LEU A 81 -7.03 -25.33 21.39
CA LEU A 81 -7.37 -25.03 22.79
C LEU A 81 -7.70 -23.54 22.97
N TRP A 82 -6.95 -22.66 22.29
CA TRP A 82 -7.24 -21.23 22.27
C TRP A 82 -8.55 -20.93 21.55
N ALA A 83 -8.79 -21.59 20.41
CA ALA A 83 -10.04 -21.44 19.67
C ALA A 83 -11.28 -21.84 20.48
N ARG A 84 -11.13 -22.78 21.42
CA ARG A 84 -12.20 -23.25 22.32
C ARG A 84 -12.33 -22.44 23.61
N GLY A 85 -11.51 -21.41 23.82
CA GLY A 85 -11.56 -20.61 25.04
C GLY A 85 -11.07 -21.33 26.30
N PHE A 86 -10.32 -22.44 26.15
CA PHE A 86 -9.75 -23.16 27.28
C PHE A 86 -8.91 -22.21 28.14
N GLU A 87 -9.09 -22.22 29.47
CA GLU A 87 -8.44 -21.30 30.44
C GLU A 87 -8.38 -19.83 30.00
N GLY A 88 -9.46 -19.32 29.38
CA GLY A 88 -9.53 -17.93 28.93
C GLY A 88 -8.91 -17.65 27.56
N GLY A 89 -8.40 -18.68 26.86
CA GLY A 89 -8.13 -18.74 25.41
C GLY A 89 -7.31 -17.61 24.77
N GLY A 90 -6.15 -17.93 24.22
CA GLY A 90 -5.27 -16.93 23.59
C GLY A 90 -5.71 -16.40 22.21
N PRO A 91 -4.85 -15.61 21.55
CA PRO A 91 -5.15 -14.85 20.34
C PRO A 91 -5.16 -15.72 19.06
N HIS A 92 -5.95 -16.80 19.06
CA HIS A 92 -6.01 -17.77 17.96
C HIS A 92 -6.33 -17.12 16.62
N ALA A 93 -7.49 -16.48 16.47
CA ALA A 93 -7.92 -15.93 15.18
C ALA A 93 -6.94 -14.85 14.66
N ALA A 94 -6.43 -14.00 15.57
CA ALA A 94 -5.47 -12.96 15.21
C ALA A 94 -4.13 -13.54 14.72
N LEU A 95 -3.57 -14.52 15.46
CA LEU A 95 -2.31 -15.17 15.10
C LEU A 95 -2.40 -15.89 13.76
N TYR A 96 -3.40 -16.77 13.58
CA TYR A 96 -3.54 -17.55 12.34
C TYR A 96 -3.85 -16.66 11.13
N ARG A 97 -4.66 -15.62 11.29
CA ARG A 97 -4.91 -14.63 10.22
C ARG A 97 -3.62 -13.93 9.81
N ARG A 98 -2.82 -13.45 10.77
CA ARG A 98 -1.54 -12.79 10.48
C ARG A 98 -0.52 -13.75 9.83
N ILE A 99 -0.46 -15.00 10.26
CA ILE A 99 0.37 -16.02 9.59
C ILE A 99 -0.08 -16.16 8.13
N ALA A 100 -1.39 -16.30 7.87
CA ALA A 100 -1.90 -16.44 6.51
C ALA A 100 -1.57 -15.22 5.63
N HIS A 101 -1.82 -14.00 6.09
CA HIS A 101 -1.47 -12.79 5.34
C HIS A 101 0.03 -12.66 5.12
N TRP A 102 0.84 -13.03 6.11
CA TRP A 102 2.29 -13.03 5.95
C TRP A 102 2.71 -14.03 4.87
N LEU A 103 2.16 -15.25 4.86
CA LEU A 103 2.42 -16.24 3.81
C LEU A 103 1.97 -15.75 2.42
N MET A 104 0.91 -14.94 2.35
CA MET A 104 0.42 -14.30 1.12
C MET A 104 1.21 -13.06 0.68
N LYS A 105 2.28 -12.69 1.39
CA LYS A 105 3.08 -11.48 1.14
C LYS A 105 2.31 -10.16 1.26
N GLU A 106 1.42 -10.07 2.24
CA GLU A 106 0.74 -8.81 2.54
C GLU A 106 1.79 -7.73 2.95
N PRO A 107 1.80 -6.54 2.32
CA PRO A 107 2.80 -5.50 2.59
C PRO A 107 2.87 -5.05 4.06
N GLU A 108 1.73 -5.07 4.77
CA GLU A 108 1.66 -4.67 6.18
C GLU A 108 2.47 -5.59 7.11
N LEU A 109 2.73 -6.82 6.67
CA LEU A 109 3.44 -7.83 7.45
C LEU A 109 4.87 -8.07 6.96
N GLU A 110 5.41 -7.20 6.10
CA GLU A 110 6.83 -7.25 5.73
C GLU A 110 7.74 -6.99 6.94
N GLU A 111 8.69 -7.90 7.20
CA GLU A 111 9.68 -7.75 8.28
C GLU A 111 10.50 -6.46 8.16
N GLU A 112 10.76 -6.02 6.93
CA GLU A 112 11.54 -4.84 6.59
C GLU A 112 10.71 -3.89 5.73
N ALA A 113 10.16 -2.84 6.34
CA ALA A 113 9.34 -1.84 5.65
C ALA A 113 9.69 -0.42 6.07
N LEU A 114 9.57 0.52 5.14
CA LEU A 114 9.67 1.96 5.37
C LEU A 114 8.45 2.63 4.76
N THR A 115 7.70 3.32 5.60
CA THR A 115 6.51 4.07 5.20
C THR A 115 6.66 5.52 5.64
N ALA A 116 6.23 6.45 4.81
CA ALA A 116 6.18 7.85 5.14
C ALA A 116 4.82 8.43 4.73
N THR A 117 4.22 9.22 5.60
CA THR A 117 2.89 9.79 5.42
C THR A 117 2.89 11.26 5.82
N GLY A 118 2.25 12.11 5.02
CA GLY A 118 2.00 13.50 5.38
C GLY A 118 0.73 13.62 6.22
N SER A 119 0.84 14.25 7.39
CA SER A 119 -0.29 14.59 8.24
C SER A 119 -0.30 16.12 8.45
N GLY A 120 -1.07 16.82 7.62
CA GLY A 120 -1.09 18.28 7.59
C GLY A 120 0.26 18.88 7.21
N ARG A 121 0.99 19.41 8.20
CA ARG A 121 2.35 19.99 8.06
C ARG A 121 3.43 19.12 8.69
N ASN A 122 3.11 17.88 9.06
CA ASN A 122 4.07 16.95 9.62
C ASN A 122 4.32 15.82 8.64
N LEU A 123 5.58 15.45 8.50
CA LEU A 123 6.00 14.21 7.86
C LEU A 123 6.17 13.15 8.95
N GLU A 124 5.33 12.12 8.91
CA GLU A 124 5.44 10.95 9.77
C GLU A 124 6.21 9.86 9.05
N ILE A 125 7.27 9.37 9.68
CA ILE A 125 8.13 8.33 9.16
C ILE A 125 7.99 7.14 10.09
N ARG A 126 7.77 5.96 9.52
CA ARG A 126 7.68 4.70 10.24
C ARG A 126 8.55 3.66 9.55
N ARG A 127 9.50 3.10 10.31
CA ARG A 127 10.43 2.06 9.91
C ARG A 127 10.16 0.82 10.73
N GLN A 128 9.92 -0.30 10.06
CA GLN A 128 9.73 -1.60 10.68
C GLN A 128 10.91 -2.49 10.32
N THR A 129 11.64 -3.03 11.30
CA THR A 129 12.80 -3.91 11.09
C THR A 129 12.91 -4.98 12.16
N MET A 130 13.50 -6.13 11.81
CA MET A 130 13.84 -7.19 12.74
C MET A 130 15.10 -6.89 13.57
N LYS A 131 15.89 -5.89 13.18
CA LYS A 131 17.07 -5.44 13.92
C LYS A 131 16.66 -4.73 15.22
N LYS A 132 17.55 -4.75 16.22
CA LYS A 132 17.34 -4.08 17.51
C LYS A 132 17.45 -2.55 17.44
N THR A 133 18.03 -2.02 16.37
CA THR A 133 18.25 -0.58 16.18
C THR A 133 18.04 -0.23 14.71
N ALA A 134 17.43 0.93 14.46
CA ALA A 134 17.34 1.51 13.12
C ALA A 134 18.42 2.58 12.90
N GLN A 135 18.87 2.71 11.64
CA GLN A 135 19.68 3.84 11.21
C GLN A 135 18.83 5.11 11.13
N GLN A 136 19.47 6.28 11.03
CA GLN A 136 18.79 7.54 10.77
C GLN A 136 18.09 7.50 9.40
N ALA A 137 16.95 8.17 9.28
CA ALA A 137 16.25 8.33 8.01
C ALA A 137 16.78 9.56 7.29
N SER A 138 17.15 9.43 6.02
CA SER A 138 17.56 10.54 5.17
C SER A 138 16.35 11.06 4.39
N ILE A 139 16.07 12.35 4.51
CA ILE A 139 14.90 13.00 3.93
C ILE A 139 15.40 14.00 2.89
N ILE A 140 14.80 13.97 1.71
CA ILE A 140 14.95 14.98 0.67
C ILE A 140 13.64 15.77 0.61
N THR A 141 13.72 17.06 0.89
CA THR A 141 12.56 17.97 0.85
C THR A 141 12.19 18.32 -0.61
N PRO A 142 10.99 18.88 -0.86
CA PRO A 142 10.59 19.35 -2.19
C PRO A 142 11.58 20.36 -2.80
N SER A 143 12.27 21.16 -2.00
CA SER A 143 13.33 22.07 -2.46
C SER A 143 14.66 21.39 -2.78
N GLY A 144 14.78 20.07 -2.55
CA GLY A 144 16.00 19.28 -2.76
C GLY A 144 16.97 19.28 -1.58
N LYS A 145 16.61 19.89 -0.44
CA LYS A 145 17.45 19.89 0.76
C LYS A 145 17.46 18.49 1.39
N LYS A 146 18.65 18.02 1.76
CA LYS A 146 18.81 16.75 2.48
C LYS A 146 18.89 16.98 3.99
N GLN A 147 18.24 16.13 4.76
CA GLN A 147 18.26 16.14 6.21
C GLN A 147 18.19 14.73 6.77
N ASP A 148 19.07 14.41 7.72
CA ASP A 148 19.05 13.12 8.42
C ASP A 148 18.35 13.27 9.77
N ILE A 149 17.40 12.36 10.05
CA ILE A 149 16.56 12.38 11.23
C ILE A 149 16.74 11.08 12.01
N PRO A 150 17.05 11.12 13.31
CA PRO A 150 17.06 9.93 14.14
C PRO A 150 15.65 9.38 14.31
N LEU A 151 15.53 8.04 14.23
CA LEU A 151 14.28 7.33 14.49
C LEU A 151 14.28 6.83 15.93
N THR A 152 13.14 6.95 16.61
CA THR A 152 12.96 6.49 17.99
C THR A 152 12.13 5.21 18.00
N GLU A 153 12.54 4.21 18.77
CA GLU A 153 11.76 2.99 18.94
C GLU A 153 10.48 3.29 19.73
N THR A 154 9.31 3.05 19.12
CA THR A 154 8.00 3.22 19.75
C THR A 154 7.38 1.89 20.15
N GLU A 155 7.66 0.84 19.39
CA GLU A 155 7.30 -0.54 19.68
C GLU A 155 8.48 -1.43 19.29
N PRO A 156 8.59 -2.65 19.85
CA PRO A 156 9.67 -3.55 19.47
C PRO A 156 9.77 -3.72 17.95
N GLY A 157 10.88 -3.28 17.35
CA GLY A 157 11.10 -3.36 15.90
C GLY A 157 10.32 -2.35 15.05
N VAL A 158 9.66 -1.36 15.66
CA VAL A 158 9.04 -0.21 15.00
C VAL A 158 9.68 1.08 15.50
N PHE A 159 10.26 1.82 14.57
CA PHE A 159 10.93 3.08 14.82
C PHE A 159 10.20 4.18 14.07
N THR A 160 9.93 5.30 14.75
CA THR A 160 9.22 6.42 14.14
C THR A 160 9.94 7.74 14.33
N ALA A 161 9.63 8.69 13.46
CA ALA A 161 9.96 10.10 13.63
C ALA A 161 8.82 10.95 13.08
N SER A 162 8.59 12.09 13.73
CA SER A 162 7.67 13.11 13.23
C SER A 162 8.49 14.38 12.97
N VAL A 163 8.45 14.86 11.73
CA VAL A 163 9.23 16.01 11.28
C VAL A 163 8.27 17.11 10.88
N PRO A 164 8.16 18.19 11.67
CA PRO A 164 7.43 19.37 11.27
C PRO A 164 8.10 20.01 10.05
N THR A 165 7.32 20.34 9.03
CA THR A 165 7.81 20.98 7.82
C THR A 165 6.96 22.19 7.42
N THR A 166 7.62 23.17 6.83
CA THR A 166 6.97 24.34 6.22
C THR A 166 6.83 24.19 4.71
N GLU A 167 7.50 23.19 4.11
CA GLU A 167 7.46 22.91 2.68
C GLU A 167 6.28 22.00 2.35
N ILE A 168 5.56 22.34 1.27
CA ILE A 168 4.46 21.54 0.72
C ILE A 168 4.96 20.84 -0.53
N GLY A 169 4.64 19.56 -0.69
CA GLY A 169 4.98 18.77 -1.88
C GLY A 169 5.46 17.37 -1.54
N LEU A 170 6.22 16.78 -2.47
CA LEU A 170 6.77 15.43 -2.36
C LEU A 170 8.09 15.43 -1.58
N PHE A 171 8.12 14.61 -0.53
CA PHE A 171 9.30 14.28 0.26
C PHE A 171 9.74 12.88 -0.12
N GLN A 172 11.05 12.70 -0.27
CA GLN A 172 11.65 11.37 -0.41
C GLN A 172 12.32 10.99 0.90
N VAL A 173 12.00 9.80 1.41
CA VAL A 173 12.58 9.28 2.66
C VAL A 173 13.33 7.99 2.35
N ALA A 174 14.55 7.89 2.82
CA ALA A 174 15.42 6.72 2.67
C ALA A 174 15.90 6.21 4.04
N ASN A 175 16.01 4.88 4.19
CA ASN A 175 16.61 4.23 5.35
C ASN A 175 17.31 2.95 4.91
N GLY A 176 18.64 2.98 4.82
CA GLY A 176 19.42 1.90 4.20
C GLY A 176 19.01 1.71 2.74
N ASP A 177 18.59 0.50 2.38
CA ASP A 177 18.19 0.13 1.01
C ASP A 177 16.72 0.45 0.69
N LEU A 178 15.95 0.91 1.69
CA LEU A 178 14.53 1.21 1.52
C LEU A 178 14.34 2.69 1.21
N THR A 179 13.47 2.99 0.24
CA THR A 179 13.07 4.35 -0.13
C THR A 179 11.57 4.45 -0.31
N THR A 180 10.96 5.54 0.14
CA THR A 180 9.54 5.83 -0.03
C THR A 180 9.32 7.32 -0.34
N LEU A 181 8.18 7.64 -0.95
CA LEU A 181 7.72 9.00 -1.18
C LEU A 181 6.54 9.31 -0.27
N ALA A 182 6.44 10.56 0.18
CA ALA A 182 5.30 11.06 0.93
C ALA A 182 4.94 12.46 0.44
N HIS A 183 3.65 12.73 0.26
CA HIS A 183 3.17 14.08 -0.01
C HIS A 183 2.78 14.75 1.31
N VAL A 184 3.34 15.92 1.60
CA VAL A 184 2.96 16.75 2.75
C VAL A 184 2.31 18.02 2.23
N GLY A 185 1.11 18.32 2.71
CA GLY A 185 0.31 19.43 2.25
C GLY A 185 -1.17 19.24 2.61
N PRO A 186 -2.02 20.23 2.30
CA PRO A 186 -3.47 20.05 2.38
C PRO A 186 -3.87 18.79 1.61
N VAL A 187 -4.68 17.93 2.22
CA VAL A 187 -5.24 16.74 1.56
C VAL A 187 -6.07 17.14 0.34
N ASP A 188 -6.60 18.37 0.34
CA ASP A 188 -7.31 19.03 -0.75
C ASP A 188 -6.37 19.93 -1.58
N ALA A 189 -5.38 19.34 -2.26
CA ALA A 189 -4.66 20.08 -3.29
C ALA A 189 -5.65 20.42 -4.44
N PRO A 190 -5.64 21.65 -5.00
CA PRO A 190 -6.56 22.04 -6.06
C PRO A 190 -6.47 21.18 -7.32
N GLU A 191 -5.38 20.41 -7.49
CA GLU A 191 -5.21 19.40 -8.55
C GLU A 191 -6.23 18.25 -8.47
N PHE A 192 -6.88 18.06 -7.30
CA PHE A 192 -7.97 17.11 -7.07
C PHE A 192 -9.31 17.79 -6.77
N ALA A 193 -9.42 19.12 -6.83
CA ALA A 193 -10.67 19.82 -6.48
C ALA A 193 -11.67 19.90 -7.65
N ASP A 194 -11.21 19.85 -8.90
CA ASP A 194 -12.07 19.97 -10.08
C ASP A 194 -12.51 18.61 -10.65
N TYR A 195 -13.12 17.77 -9.82
CA TYR A 195 -13.86 16.59 -10.32
C TYR A 195 -15.16 16.96 -11.04
N ILE A 196 -15.62 18.22 -10.90
CA ILE A 196 -16.83 18.70 -11.55
C ILE A 196 -16.47 19.18 -12.95
N SER A 197 -16.89 18.42 -13.97
CA SER A 197 -16.85 18.88 -15.36
C SER A 197 -17.45 20.28 -15.47
N THR A 198 -16.73 21.25 -16.05
CA THR A 198 -17.22 22.61 -16.31
C THR A 198 -16.86 23.06 -17.72
N THR A 199 -17.80 23.72 -18.40
CA THR A 199 -17.56 24.37 -19.70
C THR A 199 -17.02 25.79 -19.54
N ALA A 200 -17.19 26.40 -18.36
CA ALA A 200 -16.87 27.81 -18.10
C ALA A 200 -15.39 28.16 -18.32
N LYS A 201 -14.47 27.21 -18.12
CA LYS A 201 -13.04 27.40 -18.37
C LYS A 201 -12.71 27.56 -19.86
N LEU A 202 -13.54 27.00 -20.74
CA LEU A 202 -13.35 27.01 -22.20
C LEU A 202 -14.16 28.11 -22.89
N ASP A 203 -15.11 28.74 -22.21
CA ASP A 203 -15.98 29.79 -22.76
C ASP A 203 -15.21 30.97 -23.37
N GLY A 204 -14.13 31.42 -22.72
CA GLY A 204 -13.30 32.54 -23.22
C GLY A 204 -12.68 32.22 -24.57
N PHE A 205 -11.99 31.07 -24.65
CA PHE A 205 -11.38 30.57 -25.89
C PHE A 205 -12.42 30.27 -26.98
N ALA A 206 -13.56 29.70 -26.61
CA ALA A 206 -14.64 29.41 -27.56
C ALA A 206 -15.17 30.69 -28.22
N ARG A 207 -15.38 31.77 -27.45
CA ARG A 207 -15.81 33.07 -28.00
C ARG A 207 -14.80 33.69 -28.95
N GLU A 208 -13.51 33.65 -28.61
CA GLU A 208 -12.45 34.25 -29.43
C GLU A 208 -12.18 33.45 -30.72
N THR A 209 -12.29 32.13 -30.68
CA THR A 209 -12.00 31.25 -31.82
C THR A 209 -13.24 30.95 -32.68
N GLY A 210 -14.42 31.38 -32.24
CA GLY A 210 -15.71 30.99 -32.81
C GLY A 210 -16.08 29.52 -32.51
N GLY A 211 -15.33 28.82 -31.66
CA GLY A 211 -15.61 27.46 -31.23
C GLY A 211 -16.77 27.37 -30.24
N GLY A 212 -17.01 26.17 -29.69
CA GLY A 212 -18.06 25.93 -28.71
C GLY A 212 -17.70 24.80 -27.75
N ALA A 213 -18.16 24.91 -26.50
CA ALA A 213 -18.04 23.87 -25.49
C ALA A 213 -19.45 23.42 -25.09
N ARG A 214 -19.78 22.13 -25.32
CA ARG A 214 -21.09 21.56 -25.00
C ARG A 214 -20.96 20.40 -24.05
N ARG A 215 -21.91 20.33 -23.12
CA ARG A 215 -22.10 19.19 -22.23
C ARG A 215 -23.02 18.17 -22.92
N LEU A 216 -22.53 16.93 -23.09
CA LEU A 216 -23.27 15.83 -23.74
C LEU A 216 -24.28 15.15 -22.79
N ARG A 217 -24.10 15.33 -21.48
CA ARG A 217 -24.96 14.79 -20.42
C ARG A 217 -25.20 15.88 -19.37
N ALA A 218 -26.43 16.35 -19.25
CA ALA A 218 -26.79 17.45 -18.35
C ALA A 218 -26.90 16.99 -16.88
N THR A 219 -27.34 15.75 -16.64
CA THR A 219 -27.53 15.16 -15.30
C THR A 219 -27.05 13.71 -15.24
N ALA A 220 -26.68 13.22 -14.05
CA ALA A 220 -26.15 11.87 -13.86
C ALA A 220 -27.15 10.77 -14.29
N ASP A 221 -28.45 11.03 -14.13
CA ASP A 221 -29.56 10.08 -14.38
C ASP A 221 -30.05 10.07 -15.84
N GLN A 222 -29.43 10.86 -16.73
CA GLN A 222 -29.84 10.96 -18.12
C GLN A 222 -29.40 9.71 -18.90
N THR A 223 -30.38 8.90 -19.33
CA THR A 223 -30.17 7.63 -20.04
C THR A 223 -29.88 7.82 -21.54
N SER A 224 -30.35 8.91 -22.14
CA SER A 224 -30.06 9.28 -23.53
C SER A 224 -29.02 10.39 -23.60
N ILE A 225 -27.99 10.17 -24.43
CA ILE A 225 -26.94 11.15 -24.73
C ILE A 225 -27.28 11.78 -26.07
N GLU A 226 -27.42 13.11 -26.09
CA GLU A 226 -27.60 13.85 -27.33
C GLU A 226 -26.22 14.20 -27.90
N VAL A 227 -25.85 13.54 -29.01
CA VAL A 227 -24.57 13.76 -29.68
C VAL A 227 -24.78 14.78 -30.80
N PRO A 228 -24.14 15.97 -30.75
CA PRO A 228 -24.24 16.95 -31.81
C PRO A 228 -23.59 16.43 -33.10
N SER A 229 -24.09 16.88 -34.25
CA SER A 229 -23.55 16.47 -35.55
C SER A 229 -22.16 17.07 -35.77
N ILE A 230 -21.20 16.26 -36.23
CA ILE A 230 -19.84 16.71 -36.54
C ILE A 230 -19.77 17.08 -38.02
N VAL A 231 -19.44 18.33 -38.32
CA VAL A 231 -19.40 18.85 -39.70
C VAL A 231 -17.98 19.32 -40.03
N ALA A 232 -17.44 18.86 -41.14
CA ALA A 232 -16.17 19.38 -41.68
C ALA A 232 -16.43 20.74 -42.35
N SER A 233 -15.87 21.81 -41.79
CA SER A 233 -16.07 23.17 -42.30
C SER A 233 -14.76 23.75 -42.82
N ARG A 234 -14.78 24.33 -44.02
CA ARG A 234 -13.59 24.89 -44.70
C ARG A 234 -13.42 26.39 -44.51
N SER A 235 -14.46 27.13 -44.12
CA SER A 235 -14.36 28.59 -43.92
C SER A 235 -15.67 29.15 -43.36
N PHE A 236 -15.73 29.46 -42.05
CA PHE A 236 -16.66 30.45 -41.47
C PHE A 236 -16.11 31.01 -40.15
N ALA A 237 -16.62 32.20 -39.78
CA ALA A 237 -16.29 32.94 -38.56
C ALA A 237 -16.75 32.26 -37.26
N SER A 238 -17.63 31.25 -37.33
CA SER A 238 -18.05 30.39 -36.22
C SER A 238 -17.86 28.92 -36.59
N ALA A 239 -17.33 28.13 -35.65
CA ALA A 239 -17.04 26.70 -35.71
C ALA A 239 -17.97 25.87 -34.80
N SER A 240 -19.07 26.43 -34.30
CA SER A 240 -20.10 25.69 -33.54
C SER A 240 -21.49 26.32 -33.67
N GLY A 241 -22.53 25.54 -33.38
CA GLY A 241 -23.93 26.01 -33.30
C GLY A 241 -24.81 25.08 -32.47
N ASP A 242 -26.12 25.38 -32.43
CA ASP A 242 -27.08 24.76 -31.49
C ASP A 242 -27.22 23.23 -31.58
N ASN A 243 -26.79 22.59 -32.67
CA ASN A 243 -26.78 21.12 -32.79
C ASN A 243 -25.61 20.56 -33.62
N TRP A 244 -24.51 21.31 -33.75
CA TRP A 244 -23.37 20.85 -34.52
C TRP A 244 -22.03 21.42 -34.02
N ILE A 245 -20.97 20.64 -34.24
CA ILE A 245 -19.59 21.03 -33.96
C ILE A 245 -18.82 21.00 -35.28
N GLY A 246 -18.15 22.11 -35.58
CA GLY A 246 -17.31 22.28 -36.75
C GLY A 246 -15.89 21.78 -36.50
N LEU A 247 -15.42 20.84 -37.30
CA LEU A 247 -14.01 20.47 -37.33
C LEU A 247 -13.34 21.18 -38.52
N ARG A 248 -12.26 21.90 -38.24
CA ARG A 248 -11.34 22.39 -39.26
C ARG A 248 -10.33 21.28 -39.55
N PRO A 249 -10.37 20.63 -40.73
CA PRO A 249 -9.36 19.65 -41.06
C PRO A 249 -8.00 20.34 -41.15
N THR A 250 -7.04 19.89 -40.34
CA THR A 250 -5.64 20.26 -40.53
C THR A 250 -5.14 19.64 -41.83
N SER A 251 -4.31 20.36 -42.59
CA SER A 251 -3.75 19.89 -43.86
C SER A 251 -2.68 18.80 -43.70
N GLU A 252 -2.65 18.10 -42.56
CA GLU A 252 -1.74 16.98 -42.35
C GLU A 252 -2.35 15.70 -42.93
N THR A 253 -1.94 15.39 -44.14
CA THR A 253 -2.18 14.10 -44.77
C THR A 253 -1.18 13.10 -44.22
N VAL A 254 -1.64 12.17 -43.37
CA VAL A 254 -0.88 10.94 -43.11
C VAL A 254 -1.29 9.92 -44.18
N LEU A 255 -0.35 9.58 -45.06
CA LEU A 255 -0.47 8.50 -46.04
C LEU A 255 -0.64 7.15 -45.32
N LYS A 256 -1.89 6.72 -45.10
CA LYS A 256 -2.19 5.33 -44.74
C LYS A 256 -2.39 4.51 -46.01
N SER A 257 -1.30 3.86 -46.43
CA SER A 257 -1.18 2.73 -47.36
C SER A 257 -1.97 2.80 -48.69
N VAL A 258 -1.23 2.72 -49.80
CA VAL A 258 -1.78 2.44 -51.13
C VAL A 258 -2.14 0.96 -51.21
N ASN A 259 -3.43 0.63 -51.39
CA ASN A 259 -3.86 -0.74 -51.72
C ASN A 259 -4.07 -0.83 -53.24
N ARG A 260 -3.21 -1.58 -53.95
CA ARG A 260 -3.35 -1.87 -55.38
C ARG A 260 -3.99 -3.24 -55.54
N LEU A 261 -5.20 -3.28 -56.09
CA LEU A 261 -5.78 -4.51 -56.63
C LEU A 261 -5.49 -4.55 -58.14
N PRO A 262 -4.72 -5.54 -58.63
CA PRO A 262 -4.56 -5.74 -60.06
C PRO A 262 -5.86 -6.29 -60.64
N LEU A 263 -6.36 -5.63 -61.68
CA LEU A 263 -7.36 -6.19 -62.58
C LEU A 263 -6.59 -7.11 -63.54
N PHE A 264 -6.95 -8.40 -63.52
CA PHE A 264 -6.39 -9.54 -64.26
C PHE A 264 -5.28 -10.35 -63.55
N SER A 265 -5.67 -11.54 -63.08
CA SER A 265 -4.83 -12.73 -63.08
C SER A 265 -5.63 -13.82 -63.80
N SER A 266 -5.04 -14.35 -64.88
CA SER A 266 -5.49 -15.50 -65.67
C SER A 266 -5.86 -16.72 -64.84
#